data_AF-A0A2G9M0V6-F1
#
_entry.id   AF-A0A2G9M0V6-F1
#
_cell.length_a   1.000
_cell.length_b   1.000
_cell.length_c   1.000
_cell.angle_alpha   90.00
_cell.angle_beta   90.00
_cell.angle_gamma   90.00
#
_symmetry.space_group_name_H-M   'P 1'
#
loop_
_entity.id
_entity.type
_entity.pdbx_description
1 polymer ?
#
loop_
_entity_poly.entity_id
_entity_poly.type
_entity_poly.pdbx_seq_one_letter_code
_entity_poly.pdbx_strand_id
1 'polypeptide(L)' 'MRGTKIQLSGFEMLEKQVNKSGNSGRVYVPVEWIGKGVKIVLLEP' A
#
# COMPACT_ATOMS: atom_id res chain seq x y z
N MET A 1 -20.75 -8.61 0.27
CA MET A 1 -19.39 -8.97 -0.21
C MET A 1 -18.80 -10.00 0.74
N ARG A 2 -18.27 -11.12 0.24
CA ARG A 2 -17.51 -12.04 1.09
C ARG A 2 -16.16 -11.36 1.37
N GLY A 3 -15.99 -10.83 2.57
CA GLY A 3 -14.71 -10.31 3.02
C GLY A 3 -13.69 -11.44 3.00
N THR A 4 -12.57 -11.26 2.30
CA THR A 4 -11.46 -12.20 2.35
C THR A 4 -10.56 -11.78 3.51
N LYS A 5 -10.37 -12.69 4.49
CA LYS A 5 -9.37 -12.47 5.54
C LYS A 5 -8.00 -12.72 4.93
N ILE A 6 -7.20 -11.66 4.81
CA ILE A 6 -5.81 -11.74 4.38
C ILE A 6 -4.93 -11.61 5.63
N GLN A 7 -3.99 -12.53 5.83
CA GLN A 7 -3.01 -12.45 6.90
C GLN A 7 -1.66 -12.04 6.32
N LEU A 8 -1.05 -11.00 6.89
CA LEU A 8 0.19 -10.40 6.42
C LEU A 8 1.19 -10.28 7.58
N SER A 9 2.48 -10.36 7.24
CA SER A 9 3.58 -10.03 8.14
C SER A 9 4.38 -8.85 7.57
N GLY A 10 4.84 -7.98 8.45
CA GLY A 10 5.60 -6.78 8.11
C GLY A 10 6.09 -6.08 9.37
N PHE A 11 6.99 -5.11 9.18
CA PHE A 11 7.53 -4.32 10.29
C PHE A 11 6.60 -3.17 10.69
N GLU A 12 5.88 -2.59 9.72
CA GLU A 12 5.01 -1.43 9.91
C GLU A 12 3.88 -1.44 8.86
N MET A 13 2.72 -0.87 9.19
CA MET A 13 1.55 -0.73 8.31
C MET A 13 1.09 0.74 8.25
N LEU A 14 0.85 1.23 7.03
CA LEU A 14 0.33 2.57 6.77
C LEU A 14 -0.89 2.49 5.85
N GLU A 15 -1.93 3.26 6.15
CA GLU A 15 -3.05 3.50 5.24
C GLU A 15 -2.91 4.88 4.59
N LYS A 16 -2.96 4.91 3.27
CA LYS A 16 -2.78 6.11 2.45
C LYS A 16 -3.66 6.02 1.21
N GLN A 17 -4.16 7.16 0.74
CA GLN A 17 -4.87 7.22 -0.54
C GLN A 17 -3.89 7.20 -1.72
N VAL A 18 -4.28 6.49 -2.77
CA VAL A 18 -3.54 6.47 -4.04
C VAL A 18 -3.75 7.80 -4.77
N ASN A 19 -2.66 8.43 -5.17
CA ASN A 19 -2.68 9.67 -5.94
C ASN A 19 -2.32 9.43 -7.40
N LYS A 20 -2.80 10.29 -8.30
CA LYS A 20 -2.48 10.22 -9.75
C LYS A 20 -0.99 10.49 -9.99
N SER A 21 -0.39 9.68 -10.86
CA SER A 21 0.98 9.85 -11.35
C SER A 21 1.06 9.43 -12.82
N GLY A 22 0.91 10.38 -13.74
CA GLY A 22 0.86 10.06 -15.18
C GLY A 22 -0.27 9.07 -15.51
N ASN A 23 0.10 7.91 -16.03
CA ASN A 23 -0.78 6.77 -16.32
C ASN A 23 -0.84 5.72 -15.20
N SER A 24 -0.36 6.05 -14.00
CA SER A 24 -0.28 5.15 -12.84
C SER A 24 -0.79 5.80 -11.55
N GLY A 25 -0.96 4.99 -10.51
CA GLY A 25 -1.16 5.45 -9.13
C GLY A 25 0.15 5.44 -8.34
N ARG A 26 0.32 6.39 -7.43
CA ARG A 26 1.45 6.43 -6.47
C ARG A 26 0.95 6.58 -5.04
N VAL A 27 1.73 6.04 -4.11
CA VAL A 27 1.55 6.22 -2.66
C VAL A 27 2.86 6.76 -2.10
N TYR A 28 2.79 7.84 -1.33
CA TYR A 28 3.96 8.37 -0.62
C TYR A 28 4.15 7.64 0.70
N VAL A 29 5.36 7.11 0.91
CA VAL A 29 5.82 6.44 2.12
C VAL A 29 6.99 7.20 2.73
N PRO A 30 7.37 6.94 3.99
CA PRO A 30 8.52 7.58 4.61
C PRO A 30 9.82 7.41 3.79
N VAL A 31 10.68 8.42 3.78
CA VAL A 31 11.91 8.46 2.95
C VAL A 31 12.87 7.33 3.32
N GLU A 32 12.90 6.95 4.60
CA GLU A 32 13.67 5.84 5.14
C GLU A 32 13.22 4.46 4.64
N TRP A 33 12.15 4.38 3.83
CA TRP A 33 11.72 3.16 3.14
C TRP A 33 12.33 3.00 1.74
N ILE A 34 13.07 3.99 1.22
CA ILE A 34 13.77 3.87 -0.06
C ILE A 34 14.65 2.60 -0.06
N GLY A 35 14.52 1.78 -1.11
CA GLY A 35 15.24 0.52 -1.26
C GLY A 35 14.65 -0.67 -0.48
N LYS A 36 13.60 -0.49 0.32
CA LYS A 36 12.92 -1.57 1.04
C LYS A 36 11.74 -2.13 0.25
N GLY A 37 11.45 -3.42 0.45
CA GLY A 37 10.27 -4.06 -0.12
C GLY A 37 9.00 -3.69 0.65
N VAL A 38 7.91 -3.40 -0.07
CA VAL A 38 6.59 -3.10 0.50
C VAL A 38 5.51 -3.98 -0.12
N LYS A 39 4.42 -4.23 0.61
CA LYS A 39 3.20 -4.87 0.10
C LYS A 39 2.09 -3.82 0.07
N ILE A 40 1.37 -3.71 -1.04
CA ILE A 40 0.20 -2.82 -1.18
C ILE A 40 -1.05 -3.70 -1.28
N VAL A 41 -2.08 -3.35 -0.52
CA VAL A 41 -3.40 -4.01 -0.56
C VAL A 41 -4.43 -2.94 -0.94
N LEU A 42 -5.19 -3.19 -2.00
CA LEU A 42 -6.32 -2.34 -2.37
C LEU A 42 -7.49 -2.59 -1.41
N LEU A 43 -8.01 -1.53 -0.80
CA LEU A 43 -9.10 -1.63 0.18
C LEU A 43 -10.49 -1.46 -0.43
N GLU A 44 -10.59 -0.75 -1.56
CA GLU A 44 -11.85 -0.38 -2.22
C GLU A 44 -11.76 -0.63 -3.75
N PRO A 45 -12.86 -1.01 -4.43
CA PRO A 45 -12.88 -1.28 -5.87
C PRO A 45 -12.71 -0.05 -6.76
#